data_AF-A0A446B3D0-F1
#
_entry.id   AF-A0A446B3D0-F1
#
_cell.length_a   1.000
_cell.length_b   1.000
_cell.length_c   1.000
_cell.angle_alpha   90.00
_cell.angle_beta   90.00
_cell.angle_gamma   90.00
#
_symmetry.space_group_name_H-M   'P 1'
#
loop_
_entity.id
_entity.type
_entity.pdbx_description
1 polymer ?
#
loop_
_entity_poly.entity_id
_entity_poly.type
_entity_poly.pdbx_seq_one_letter_code
_entity_poly.pdbx_strand_id
1 'polypeptide(L)'
;MKFAHAFLLMPLLSSTAAVGLTFDVLNAPPAQSTSSTCQSYSMAVGVSLLSLSPFLIDSEATMKESETRIRAVLKTTCPSCTEFNRDHWKMALEAYSSNKLTLGSKAFSNVPLLYEYLYQNAVITKKTPLDPALQVSISKPSTGFFLSVTELDGKIYPSGHVVTVLGVDAPKTSDPSYRPALLILNSGNKNVPDQPVSDTQCIAWPDNGKPKYVGSLTWISNYTIKHNRLDWVIKK
;
A
#
# COMPACT_ATOMS: atom_id res chain seq x y z
N MET A 1 42.08 20.61 -56.05
CA MET A 1 41.84 20.81 -54.61
C MET A 1 40.37 20.52 -54.35
N LYS A 2 40.03 19.44 -53.63
CA LYS A 2 38.65 19.08 -53.29
C LYS A 2 38.56 18.96 -51.76
N PHE A 3 37.74 19.80 -51.15
CA PHE A 3 37.41 19.76 -49.72
C PHE A 3 36.36 18.67 -49.48
N ALA A 4 36.70 17.64 -48.70
CA ALA A 4 35.73 16.69 -48.18
C ALA A 4 35.12 17.27 -46.89
N HIS A 5 33.83 17.60 -46.93
CA HIS A 5 33.06 17.95 -45.74
C HIS A 5 32.69 16.66 -45.01
N ALA A 6 33.30 16.43 -43.85
CA ALA A 6 32.88 15.38 -42.92
C ALA A 6 31.60 15.85 -42.21
N PHE A 7 30.46 15.26 -42.58
CA PHE A 7 29.21 15.38 -41.82
C PHE A 7 29.33 14.49 -40.58
N LEU A 8 29.53 15.10 -39.41
CA LEU A 8 29.39 14.42 -38.13
C LEU A 8 27.88 14.29 -37.82
N LEU A 9 27.32 13.10 -38.02
CA LEU A 9 26.01 12.74 -37.49
C LEU A 9 26.14 12.57 -35.97
N MET A 10 25.84 13.62 -35.20
CA MET A 10 25.61 13.47 -33.77
C MET A 10 24.29 12.73 -33.55
N PRO A 11 24.27 11.60 -32.82
CA PRO A 11 23.02 11.01 -32.40
C PRO A 11 22.37 11.95 -31.37
N LEU A 12 21.22 12.50 -31.74
CA LEU A 12 20.28 13.11 -30.80
C LEU A 12 19.84 12.02 -29.82
N LEU A 13 20.52 11.93 -28.69
CA LEU A 13 20.02 11.25 -27.50
C LEU A 13 18.82 12.06 -27.01
N SER A 14 17.64 11.72 -27.51
CA SER A 14 16.37 12.13 -26.93
C SER A 14 16.32 11.58 -25.52
N SER A 15 16.78 12.36 -24.54
CA SER A 15 16.43 12.12 -23.15
C SER A 15 14.92 12.33 -23.05
N THR A 16 14.16 11.24 -23.19
CA THR A 16 12.83 11.18 -22.60
C THR A 16 13.06 11.37 -21.11
N ALA A 17 13.03 12.62 -20.66
CA ALA A 17 12.85 12.94 -19.27
C ALA A 17 11.61 12.16 -18.86
N ALA A 18 11.80 11.10 -18.07
CA ALA A 18 10.69 10.43 -17.44
C ALA A 18 9.99 11.53 -16.63
N VAL A 19 8.86 12.00 -17.14
CA VAL A 19 7.98 12.89 -16.41
C VAL A 19 7.53 12.07 -15.22
N GLY A 20 8.26 12.19 -14.11
CA GLY A 20 7.97 11.52 -12.86
C GLY A 20 6.61 12.03 -12.42
N LEU A 21 5.59 11.20 -12.60
CA LEU A 21 4.25 11.46 -12.06
C LEU A 21 4.41 11.67 -10.55
N THR A 22 4.17 12.90 -10.10
CA THR A 22 4.17 13.27 -8.69
C THR A 22 3.00 12.57 -8.02
N PHE A 23 3.30 11.55 -7.22
CA PHE A 23 2.32 10.86 -6.38
C PHE A 23 2.10 11.67 -5.09
N ASP A 24 1.19 12.66 -5.15
CA ASP A 24 0.71 13.42 -3.96
C ASP A 24 0.12 12.51 -2.86
N VAL A 25 -0.22 11.27 -3.22
CA VAL A 25 -0.75 10.21 -2.35
C VAL A 25 0.12 9.94 -1.13
N LEU A 26 1.43 10.19 -1.18
CA LEU A 26 2.32 9.85 -0.07
C LEU A 26 2.28 10.85 1.10
N ASN A 27 1.91 12.12 0.85
CA ASN A 27 1.80 13.14 1.92
C ASN A 27 0.36 13.37 2.36
N ALA A 28 -0.61 13.20 1.46
CA ALA A 28 -2.02 13.30 1.74
C ALA A 28 -2.76 12.19 0.99
N PRO A 29 -2.74 10.94 1.48
CA PRO A 29 -3.46 9.86 0.87
C PRO A 29 -4.94 10.26 0.67
N PRO A 30 -5.55 10.00 -0.50
CA PRO A 30 -6.90 10.41 -0.80
C PRO A 30 -7.89 9.82 0.21
N ALA A 31 -9.05 10.45 0.37
CA ALA A 31 -10.09 9.95 1.25
C ALA A 31 -10.68 8.63 0.74
N GLN A 32 -10.99 7.74 1.68
CA GLN A 32 -11.75 6.52 1.47
C GLN A 32 -13.15 6.80 0.90
N SER A 33 -13.69 5.85 0.15
CA SER A 33 -15.06 5.96 -0.35
C SER A 33 -16.11 5.84 0.75
N THR A 34 -15.86 5.08 1.82
CA THR A 34 -16.73 5.01 3.02
C THR A 34 -15.90 4.76 4.28
N SER A 35 -16.53 4.83 5.46
CA SER A 35 -15.89 4.56 6.76
C SER A 35 -15.38 3.13 6.96
N SER A 36 -15.89 2.14 6.21
CA SER A 36 -15.62 0.72 6.42
C SER A 36 -14.83 0.07 5.26
N THR A 37 -14.10 0.87 4.48
CA THR A 37 -13.44 0.44 3.22
C THR A 37 -11.93 0.21 3.33
N CYS A 38 -11.40 0.16 4.55
CA CYS A 38 -9.98 0.15 4.82
C CYS A 38 -9.18 -0.95 4.11
N GLN A 39 -9.71 -2.17 3.98
CA GLN A 39 -9.04 -3.24 3.23
C GLN A 39 -8.99 -2.95 1.71
N SER A 40 -10.12 -2.53 1.11
CA SER A 40 -10.16 -2.18 -0.33
C SER A 40 -9.33 -0.94 -0.64
N TYR A 41 -9.28 0.00 0.30
CA TYR A 41 -8.43 1.18 0.24
C TYR A 41 -6.95 0.80 0.27
N SER A 42 -6.55 0.05 1.30
CA SER A 42 -5.16 -0.38 1.45
C SER A 42 -4.70 -1.17 0.22
N MET A 43 -5.56 -2.03 -0.32
CA MET A 43 -5.29 -2.74 -1.57
C MET A 43 -5.16 -1.79 -2.75
N ALA A 44 -6.13 -0.90 -2.99
CA ALA A 44 -6.12 0.03 -4.13
C ALA A 44 -4.89 0.96 -4.11
N VAL A 45 -4.58 1.58 -2.96
CA VAL A 45 -3.38 2.41 -2.83
C VAL A 45 -2.11 1.58 -2.89
N GLY A 46 -2.02 0.49 -2.14
CA GLY A 46 -0.84 -0.36 -2.12
C GLY A 46 -0.49 -0.90 -3.51
N VAL A 47 -1.50 -1.25 -4.31
CA VAL A 47 -1.33 -1.67 -5.70
C VAL A 47 -0.98 -0.50 -6.61
N SER A 48 -1.58 0.68 -6.48
CA SER A 48 -1.27 1.83 -7.35
C SER A 48 0.17 2.33 -7.20
N LEU A 49 0.77 2.07 -6.03
CA LEU A 49 2.17 2.37 -5.73
C LEU A 49 3.16 1.40 -6.39
N LEU A 50 2.72 0.31 -7.02
CA LEU A 50 3.61 -0.64 -7.69
C LEU A 50 4.09 -0.13 -9.05
N SER A 51 5.35 -0.39 -9.40
CA SER A 51 5.92 0.01 -10.71
C SER A 51 5.18 -0.61 -11.88
N LEU A 52 4.66 -1.82 -11.66
CA LEU A 52 3.93 -2.61 -12.64
C LEU A 52 2.41 -2.49 -12.47
N SER A 53 1.96 -1.53 -11.65
CA SER A 53 0.54 -1.33 -11.44
C SER A 53 -0.15 -0.95 -12.76
N PRO A 54 -1.21 -1.66 -13.17
CA PRO A 54 -2.03 -1.22 -14.29
C PRO A 54 -2.96 -0.06 -13.90
N PHE A 55 -2.86 0.45 -12.67
CA PHE A 55 -3.76 1.45 -12.11
C PHE A 55 -3.00 2.70 -11.69
N LEU A 56 -3.64 3.85 -11.90
CA LEU A 56 -3.17 5.15 -11.44
C LEU A 56 -4.19 5.71 -10.45
N ILE A 57 -3.73 6.10 -9.26
CA ILE A 57 -4.51 6.85 -8.28
C ILE A 57 -3.82 8.20 -8.11
N ASP A 58 -4.43 9.23 -8.65
CA ASP A 58 -3.94 10.61 -8.71
C ASP A 58 -4.90 11.60 -8.07
N SER A 59 -6.10 11.16 -7.67
CA SER A 59 -7.15 12.01 -7.10
C SER A 59 -8.09 11.23 -6.19
N GLU A 60 -8.90 11.95 -5.39
CA GLU A 60 -9.99 11.36 -4.60
C GLU A 60 -10.99 10.61 -5.50
N ALA A 61 -11.23 11.09 -6.72
CA ALA A 61 -12.14 10.44 -7.66
C ALA A 61 -11.59 9.07 -8.13
N THR A 62 -10.35 9.02 -8.60
CA THR A 62 -9.73 7.77 -9.06
C THR A 62 -9.52 6.77 -7.93
N MET A 63 -9.29 7.25 -6.70
CA MET A 63 -9.29 6.42 -5.49
C MET A 63 -10.66 5.77 -5.24
N LYS A 64 -11.73 6.57 -5.21
CA LYS A 64 -13.10 6.08 -4.97
C LYS A 64 -13.55 5.08 -6.03
N GLU A 65 -13.22 5.34 -7.29
CA GLU A 65 -13.51 4.43 -8.38
C GLU A 65 -12.77 3.09 -8.16
N SER A 66 -11.48 3.15 -7.85
CA SER A 66 -10.65 1.96 -7.63
C SER A 66 -11.17 1.10 -6.48
N GLU A 67 -11.50 1.70 -5.33
CA GLU A 67 -12.14 0.99 -4.23
C GLU A 67 -13.47 0.37 -4.65
N THR A 68 -14.33 1.14 -5.33
CA THR A 68 -15.64 0.67 -5.77
C THR A 68 -15.53 -0.53 -6.68
N ARG A 69 -14.57 -0.54 -7.59
CA ARG A 69 -14.31 -1.66 -8.50
C ARG A 69 -13.82 -2.89 -7.75
N ILE A 70 -12.84 -2.76 -6.86
CA ILE A 70 -12.36 -3.89 -6.05
C ILE A 70 -13.51 -4.50 -5.23
N ARG A 71 -14.35 -3.65 -4.62
CA ARG A 71 -15.52 -4.10 -3.84
C ARG A 71 -16.56 -4.81 -4.69
N ALA A 72 -16.86 -4.27 -5.86
CA ALA A 72 -17.79 -4.92 -6.79
C ALA A 72 -17.32 -6.33 -7.11
N VAL A 73 -16.02 -6.50 -7.38
CA VAL A 73 -15.42 -7.81 -7.64
C VAL A 73 -15.49 -8.72 -6.41
N LEU A 74 -15.21 -8.22 -5.20
CA LEU A 74 -15.38 -9.01 -3.96
C LEU A 74 -16.80 -9.54 -3.80
N LYS A 75 -17.81 -8.70 -4.06
CA LYS A 75 -19.22 -9.10 -4.01
C LYS A 75 -19.55 -10.17 -5.05
N THR A 76 -18.97 -10.09 -6.25
CA THR A 76 -19.14 -11.17 -7.25
C THR A 76 -18.45 -12.46 -6.83
N THR A 77 -17.34 -12.35 -6.10
CA THR A 77 -16.55 -13.51 -5.64
C THR A 77 -17.24 -14.25 -4.51
N CYS A 78 -17.91 -13.53 -3.60
CA CYS A 78 -18.73 -14.13 -2.56
C CYS A 78 -19.97 -13.26 -2.25
N PRO A 79 -21.10 -13.49 -2.95
CA PRO A 79 -22.30 -12.66 -2.83
C PRO A 79 -22.93 -12.66 -1.44
N SER A 80 -22.79 -13.76 -0.70
CA SER A 80 -23.36 -13.96 0.64
C SER A 80 -22.36 -13.70 1.77
N CYS A 81 -21.11 -13.32 1.46
CA CYS A 81 -20.11 -13.06 2.50
C CYS A 81 -20.35 -11.71 3.16
N THR A 82 -20.40 -11.72 4.48
CA THR A 82 -20.27 -10.51 5.31
C THR A 82 -18.82 -10.17 5.60
N GLU A 83 -17.93 -11.16 5.53
CA GLU A 83 -16.49 -11.02 5.73
C GLU A 83 -15.71 -11.67 4.57
N PHE A 84 -14.65 -11.00 4.13
CA PHE A 84 -13.82 -11.50 3.03
C PHE A 84 -12.51 -12.06 3.56
N ASN A 85 -12.27 -13.34 3.30
CA ASN A 85 -11.00 -13.98 3.59
C ASN A 85 -9.95 -13.66 2.50
N ARG A 86 -8.72 -14.10 2.71
CA ARG A 86 -7.59 -13.88 1.79
C ARG A 86 -7.88 -14.35 0.37
N ASP A 87 -8.52 -15.49 0.18
CA ASP A 87 -8.74 -16.05 -1.15
C ASP A 87 -9.77 -15.22 -1.93
N HIS A 88 -10.77 -14.67 -1.24
CA HIS A 88 -11.66 -13.65 -1.82
C HIS A 88 -10.87 -12.40 -2.28
N TRP A 89 -9.93 -11.92 -1.46
CA TRP A 89 -9.06 -10.79 -1.82
C TRP A 89 -8.12 -11.09 -2.99
N LYS A 90 -7.55 -12.30 -3.03
CA LYS A 90 -6.71 -12.76 -4.14
C LYS A 90 -7.50 -12.76 -5.45
N MET A 91 -8.66 -13.41 -5.45
CA MET A 91 -9.54 -13.45 -6.63
C MET A 91 -9.97 -12.04 -7.04
N ALA A 92 -10.31 -11.18 -6.08
CA ALA A 92 -10.69 -9.82 -6.36
C ALA A 92 -9.57 -9.00 -7.00
N LEU A 93 -8.34 -9.14 -6.51
CA LEU A 93 -7.16 -8.49 -7.09
C LEU A 93 -6.88 -9.01 -8.50
N GLU A 94 -6.92 -10.32 -8.71
CA GLU A 94 -6.70 -10.94 -10.02
C GLU A 94 -7.74 -10.44 -11.03
N ALA A 95 -9.02 -10.47 -10.68
CA ALA A 95 -10.07 -9.97 -11.56
C ALA A 95 -9.98 -8.45 -11.79
N TYR A 96 -9.77 -7.66 -10.73
CA TYR A 96 -9.59 -6.21 -10.85
C TYR A 96 -8.42 -5.85 -11.79
N SER A 97 -7.30 -6.58 -11.68
CA SER A 97 -6.09 -6.38 -12.47
C SER A 97 -6.07 -7.08 -13.82
N SER A 98 -7.20 -7.68 -14.25
CA SER A 98 -7.26 -8.49 -15.48
C SER A 98 -6.16 -9.55 -15.53
N ASN A 99 -5.96 -10.26 -14.42
CA ASN A 99 -4.96 -11.30 -14.17
C ASN A 99 -3.50 -10.85 -14.25
N LYS A 100 -3.21 -9.55 -14.22
CA LYS A 100 -1.82 -9.03 -14.26
C LYS A 100 -1.11 -9.11 -12.89
N LEU A 101 -1.88 -9.09 -11.81
CA LEU A 101 -1.38 -9.11 -10.44
C LEU A 101 -2.01 -10.26 -9.68
N THR A 102 -1.28 -10.82 -8.71
CA THR A 102 -1.78 -11.85 -7.79
C THR A 102 -1.30 -11.57 -6.36
N LEU A 103 -2.06 -12.09 -5.40
CA LEU A 103 -1.74 -12.02 -3.98
C LEU A 103 -0.98 -13.31 -3.59
N GLY A 104 0.28 -13.15 -3.20
CA GLY A 104 1.10 -14.17 -2.58
C GLY A 104 1.09 -14.06 -1.05
N SER A 105 1.46 -15.15 -0.38
CA SER A 105 1.56 -15.19 1.08
C SER A 105 2.73 -16.06 1.52
N LYS A 106 3.33 -15.71 2.66
CA LYS A 106 4.30 -16.57 3.36
C LYS A 106 4.09 -16.49 4.85
N ALA A 107 4.00 -17.66 5.47
CA ALA A 107 4.08 -17.80 6.90
C ALA A 107 5.55 -17.90 7.33
N PHE A 108 5.86 -17.34 8.48
CA PHE A 108 7.18 -17.37 9.10
C PHE A 108 7.05 -18.09 10.44
N SER A 109 8.11 -18.82 10.82
CA SER A 109 8.12 -19.52 12.11
C SER A 109 8.14 -18.57 13.31
N ASN A 110 8.61 -17.34 13.14
CA ASN A 110 8.56 -16.28 14.15
C ASN A 110 8.49 -14.88 13.52
N VAL A 111 8.16 -13.88 14.34
CA VAL A 111 8.06 -12.47 13.92
C VAL A 111 9.41 -11.88 13.47
N PRO A 112 10.55 -12.11 14.15
CA PRO A 112 11.84 -11.62 13.70
C PRO A 112 12.21 -12.00 12.25
N LEU A 113 11.92 -13.24 11.83
CA LEU A 113 12.16 -13.68 10.44
C LEU A 113 11.25 -12.97 9.43
N LEU A 114 10.03 -12.59 9.84
CA LEU A 114 9.16 -11.76 9.03
C LEU A 114 9.76 -10.35 8.85
N TYR A 115 10.29 -9.75 9.92
CA TYR A 115 10.96 -8.45 9.84
C TYR A 115 12.19 -8.47 8.98
N GLU A 116 13.02 -9.52 9.10
CA GLU A 116 14.19 -9.71 8.25
C GLU A 116 13.79 -9.80 6.78
N TYR A 117 12.75 -10.59 6.47
CA TYR A 117 12.24 -10.71 5.11
C TYR A 117 11.73 -9.37 4.56
N LEU A 118 10.97 -8.62 5.36
CA LEU A 118 10.54 -7.28 4.95
C LEU A 118 11.73 -6.36 4.71
N TYR A 119 12.72 -6.33 5.59
CA TYR A 119 13.90 -5.50 5.44
C TYR A 119 14.70 -5.84 4.18
N GLN A 120 14.85 -7.13 3.85
CA GLN A 120 15.56 -7.58 2.65
C GLN A 120 14.84 -7.21 1.34
N ASN A 121 13.52 -7.02 1.37
CA ASN A 121 12.70 -6.81 0.17
C ASN A 121 12.03 -5.43 0.10
N ALA A 122 12.07 -4.64 1.16
CA ALA A 122 11.51 -3.29 1.17
C ALA A 122 12.39 -2.33 0.37
N VAL A 123 11.75 -1.39 -0.32
CA VAL A 123 12.46 -0.33 -1.06
C VAL A 123 13.08 0.70 -0.12
N ILE A 124 12.47 0.91 1.05
CA ILE A 124 12.94 1.86 2.05
C ILE A 124 13.37 1.09 3.29
N THR A 125 14.68 1.04 3.53
CA THR A 125 15.30 0.26 4.62
C THR A 125 15.87 1.12 5.75
N LYS A 126 15.67 2.44 5.67
CA LYS A 126 16.16 3.41 6.65
C LYS A 126 15.09 4.46 6.90
N LYS A 127 14.88 4.82 8.16
CA LYS A 127 13.98 5.91 8.52
C LYS A 127 14.48 7.23 7.95
N THR A 128 13.66 7.82 7.08
CA THR A 128 13.87 9.16 6.52
C THR A 128 12.66 10.03 6.84
N PRO A 129 12.84 11.36 6.96
CA PRO A 129 11.73 12.29 6.94
C PRO A 129 10.89 12.08 5.68
N LEU A 130 9.56 12.11 5.82
CA LEU A 130 8.63 12.06 4.70
C LEU A 130 8.52 13.47 4.10
N ASP A 131 9.54 13.87 3.35
CA ASP A 131 9.60 15.15 2.63
C ASP A 131 8.76 15.04 1.33
N PRO A 132 7.98 16.07 0.94
CA PRO A 132 7.37 16.16 -0.40
C PRO A 132 8.30 15.80 -1.57
N ALA A 133 9.60 16.13 -1.51
CA ALA A 133 10.57 15.75 -2.54
C ALA A 133 10.93 14.25 -2.53
N LEU A 134 10.75 13.57 -1.38
CA LEU A 134 10.97 12.13 -1.23
C LEU A 134 9.95 11.31 -2.06
N GLN A 135 8.79 11.90 -2.38
CA GLN A 135 7.74 11.28 -3.20
C GLN A 135 8.19 10.96 -4.63
N VAL A 136 9.07 11.80 -5.20
CA VAL A 136 9.67 11.59 -6.52
C VAL A 136 10.75 10.50 -6.46
N SER A 137 11.33 10.27 -5.28
CA SER A 137 12.49 9.40 -5.08
C SER A 137 12.15 7.97 -4.65
N ILE A 138 10.94 7.71 -4.12
CA ILE A 138 10.47 6.34 -3.91
C ILE A 138 10.13 5.76 -5.30
N SER A 139 11.14 5.19 -5.93
CA SER A 139 10.96 4.36 -7.12
C SER A 139 9.88 3.33 -6.81
N LYS A 140 8.78 3.35 -7.57
CA LYS A 140 7.62 2.51 -7.33
C LYS A 140 8.05 1.05 -7.08
N PRO A 141 7.78 0.46 -5.90
CA PRO A 141 8.21 -0.91 -5.60
C PRO A 141 7.68 -1.91 -6.63
N SER A 142 8.44 -2.97 -6.89
CA SER A 142 7.93 -4.12 -7.66
C SER A 142 6.96 -4.99 -6.84
N THR A 143 6.99 -4.86 -5.51
CA THR A 143 6.22 -5.70 -4.58
C THR A 143 5.63 -4.84 -3.47
N GLY A 144 4.33 -4.99 -3.23
CA GLY A 144 3.61 -4.30 -2.16
C GLY A 144 3.32 -5.28 -1.03
N PHE A 145 3.67 -4.91 0.19
CA PHE A 145 3.55 -5.77 1.37
C PHE A 145 2.35 -5.40 2.21
N PHE A 146 1.60 -6.40 2.67
CA PHE A 146 0.43 -6.24 3.52
C PHE A 146 0.59 -7.02 4.81
N LEU A 147 0.31 -6.37 5.93
CA LEU A 147 0.30 -6.99 7.25
C LEU A 147 -1.06 -6.86 7.90
N SER A 148 -1.43 -7.86 8.70
CA SER A 148 -2.54 -7.75 9.63
C SER A 148 -2.01 -7.42 11.01
N VAL A 149 -2.51 -6.34 11.62
CA VAL A 149 -2.12 -5.87 12.96
C VAL A 149 -3.32 -5.89 13.90
N THR A 150 -3.10 -6.20 15.18
CA THR A 150 -4.10 -6.05 16.26
C THR A 150 -3.91 -4.77 17.04
N GLU A 151 -2.76 -4.11 16.90
CA GLU A 151 -2.49 -2.82 17.50
C GLU A 151 -1.64 -1.98 16.55
N LEU A 152 -1.96 -0.69 16.46
CA LEU A 152 -1.20 0.29 15.70
C LEU A 152 -1.30 1.66 16.37
N ASP A 153 -0.17 2.19 16.85
CA ASP A 153 -0.08 3.51 17.48
C ASP A 153 -1.10 3.70 18.62
N GLY A 154 -1.20 2.70 19.50
CA GLY A 154 -2.13 2.69 20.64
C GLY A 154 -3.59 2.40 20.29
N LYS A 155 -3.95 2.30 19.01
CA LYS A 155 -5.29 1.85 18.57
C LYS A 155 -5.33 0.32 18.51
N ILE A 156 -6.37 -0.27 19.11
CA ILE A 156 -6.57 -1.72 19.14
C ILE A 156 -7.61 -2.15 18.09
N TYR A 157 -7.30 -3.22 17.38
CA TYR A 157 -8.10 -3.84 16.32
C TYR A 157 -8.34 -5.32 16.66
N PRO A 158 -9.41 -5.66 17.41
CA PRO A 158 -9.62 -7.02 17.92
C PRO A 158 -9.68 -8.10 16.83
N SER A 159 -10.36 -7.80 15.70
CA SER A 159 -10.44 -8.70 14.55
C SER A 159 -9.29 -8.53 13.55
N GLY A 160 -8.33 -7.65 13.85
CA GLY A 160 -7.23 -7.32 12.96
C GLY A 160 -7.55 -6.17 12.00
N HIS A 161 -6.49 -5.51 11.57
CA HIS A 161 -6.50 -4.41 10.62
C HIS A 161 -5.42 -4.63 9.58
N VAL A 162 -5.76 -4.48 8.30
CA VAL A 162 -4.79 -4.68 7.21
C VAL A 162 -4.14 -3.34 6.90
N VAL A 163 -2.82 -3.33 6.87
CA VAL A 163 -2.01 -2.16 6.52
C VAL A 163 -1.07 -2.48 5.38
N THR A 164 -0.71 -1.47 4.59
CA THR A 164 0.35 -1.61 3.59
C THR A 164 1.67 -1.16 4.17
N VAL A 165 2.70 -1.98 4.03
CA VAL A 165 4.08 -1.69 4.47
C VAL A 165 4.89 -1.26 3.25
N LEU A 166 5.46 -0.05 3.32
CA LEU A 166 6.28 0.54 2.26
C LEU A 166 7.77 0.62 2.64
N GLY A 167 8.09 0.46 3.92
CA GLY A 167 9.46 0.56 4.40
C GLY A 167 9.64 -0.07 5.78
N VAL A 168 10.88 -0.44 6.08
CA VAL A 168 11.31 -1.02 7.34
C VAL A 168 12.60 -0.37 7.77
N ASP A 169 12.60 0.29 8.91
CA ASP A 169 13.81 0.82 9.53
C ASP A 169 14.35 -0.22 10.49
N ALA A 170 15.31 -1.00 10.01
CA ALA A 170 16.01 -1.98 10.83
C ALA A 170 17.51 -1.69 10.92
N PRO A 171 18.05 -1.21 12.06
CA PRO A 171 19.42 -1.54 12.43
C PRO A 171 19.65 -3.05 12.39
N LYS A 172 20.79 -3.49 11.86
CA LYS A 172 21.26 -4.88 12.02
C LYS A 172 21.31 -5.19 13.51
N THR A 173 20.50 -6.14 13.98
CA THR A 173 20.50 -6.60 15.38
C THR A 173 20.17 -8.09 15.46
N SER A 174 20.83 -8.77 16.39
CA SER A 174 20.59 -10.18 16.74
C SER A 174 19.56 -10.35 17.87
N ASP A 175 18.95 -9.26 18.33
CA ASP A 175 17.96 -9.30 19.43
C ASP A 175 16.63 -9.90 18.94
N PRO A 176 16.16 -11.03 19.51
CA PRO A 176 14.87 -11.62 19.16
C PRO A 176 13.67 -10.79 19.62
N SER A 177 13.85 -9.84 20.54
CA SER A 177 12.82 -8.89 20.99
C SER A 177 12.69 -7.68 20.07
N TYR A 178 13.56 -7.61 19.06
CA TYR A 178 13.66 -6.47 18.18
C TYR A 178 12.39 -6.25 17.37
N ARG A 179 11.96 -4.98 17.33
CA ARG A 179 10.84 -4.50 16.53
C ARG A 179 11.30 -3.29 15.71
N PRO A 180 11.41 -3.40 14.38
CA PRO A 180 11.78 -2.25 13.54
C PRO A 180 10.67 -1.22 13.52
N ALA A 181 11.00 0.03 13.13
CA ALA A 181 9.94 0.93 12.73
C ALA A 181 9.46 0.53 11.32
N LEU A 182 8.14 0.54 11.10
CA LEU A 182 7.57 0.26 9.79
C LEU A 182 7.01 1.55 9.21
N LEU A 183 7.32 1.83 7.94
CA LEU A 183 6.64 2.86 7.19
C LEU A 183 5.32 2.26 6.69
N ILE A 184 4.23 2.67 7.31
CA ILE A 184 2.92 2.09 7.10
C ILE A 184 2.00 3.11 6.45
N LEU A 185 1.35 2.69 5.36
CA LEU A 185 0.12 3.32 4.91
C LEU A 185 -1.04 2.71 5.70
N ASN A 186 -1.58 3.50 6.62
CA ASN A 186 -2.72 3.14 7.46
C ASN A 186 -3.99 3.79 6.92
N SER A 187 -4.95 2.97 6.48
CA SER A 187 -6.24 3.40 5.95
C SER A 187 -7.31 3.60 7.03
N GLY A 188 -6.98 4.26 8.14
CA GLY A 188 -7.88 4.36 9.30
C GLY A 188 -7.78 5.69 10.05
N ASN A 189 -7.18 6.71 9.43
CA ASN A 189 -6.98 7.98 10.09
C ASN A 189 -8.11 8.97 9.75
N LYS A 190 -8.63 9.61 10.79
CA LYS A 190 -9.78 10.53 10.72
C LYS A 190 -9.26 11.90 10.27
N ASN A 191 -10.03 12.60 9.43
CA ASN A 191 -9.73 14.01 9.11
C ASN A 191 -10.96 14.93 9.23
N VAL A 192 -11.73 14.84 10.32
CA VAL A 192 -12.85 15.79 10.59
C VAL A 192 -13.10 16.02 12.11
N PRO A 193 -13.36 17.26 12.57
CA PRO A 193 -13.73 17.61 13.96
C PRO A 193 -15.08 17.03 14.43
N ASP A 194 -15.23 16.92 15.76
CA ASP A 194 -16.45 16.63 16.55
C ASP A 194 -17.03 15.20 16.65
N GLN A 195 -16.18 14.28 17.18
CA GLN A 195 -16.54 13.08 18.01
C GLN A 195 -17.44 11.97 17.38
N PRO A 196 -17.68 10.83 18.06
CA PRO A 196 -16.78 9.73 18.40
C PRO A 196 -16.72 8.61 17.32
N VAL A 197 -15.70 7.73 17.40
CA VAL A 197 -15.34 6.68 16.41
C VAL A 197 -15.49 5.29 17.03
N SER A 198 -16.04 4.33 16.29
CA SER A 198 -15.84 2.89 16.54
C SER A 198 -16.17 2.09 15.28
N ASP A 199 -15.19 1.91 14.38
CA ASP A 199 -15.17 0.78 13.44
C ASP A 199 -13.77 0.18 13.50
N THR A 200 -13.50 -0.53 14.60
CA THR A 200 -12.21 -1.18 14.92
C THR A 200 -11.89 -2.38 14.02
N GLN A 201 -12.70 -2.59 12.98
CA GLN A 201 -12.64 -3.75 12.10
C GLN A 201 -12.99 -3.33 10.67
N CYS A 202 -12.06 -3.54 9.75
CA CYS A 202 -12.42 -3.75 8.35
C CYS A 202 -13.17 -5.09 8.28
N ILE A 203 -14.44 -5.25 7.93
CA ILE A 203 -15.47 -4.45 7.25
C ILE A 203 -16.82 -4.77 7.91
N ALA A 204 -17.82 -3.87 7.85
CA ALA A 204 -19.18 -4.25 7.45
C ALA A 204 -19.83 -3.13 6.61
N TRP A 205 -20.54 -3.52 5.54
CA TRP A 205 -21.28 -2.68 4.59
C TRP A 205 -22.79 -2.76 4.93
N PRO A 206 -23.67 -1.75 4.72
CA PRO A 206 -23.53 -0.44 4.04
C PRO A 206 -23.50 0.74 5.04
N ASP A 207 -23.18 1.97 4.60
CA ASP A 207 -23.35 3.12 5.51
C ASP A 207 -23.68 4.49 4.89
N ASN A 208 -24.50 5.20 5.66
CA ASN A 208 -25.34 6.36 5.39
C ASN A 208 -24.63 7.67 5.76
N GLY A 209 -23.80 8.21 4.87
CA GLY A 209 -23.31 9.60 5.02
C GLY A 209 -22.32 9.84 6.18
N LYS A 210 -21.60 8.81 6.63
CA LYS A 210 -20.63 8.88 7.73
C LYS A 210 -19.28 9.56 7.34
N PRO A 211 -18.43 9.93 8.32
CA PRO A 211 -17.24 10.77 8.11
C PRO A 211 -16.23 10.21 7.10
N LYS A 212 -15.47 11.11 6.46
CA LYS A 212 -14.36 10.77 5.57
C LYS A 212 -13.15 10.28 6.38
N TYR A 213 -12.65 9.09 6.05
CA TYR A 213 -11.36 8.60 6.53
C TYR A 213 -10.31 8.85 5.46
N VAL A 214 -9.10 9.23 5.89
CA VAL A 214 -7.94 9.38 5.02
C VAL A 214 -6.92 8.31 5.38
N GLY A 215 -6.14 7.89 4.39
CA GLY A 215 -4.91 7.18 4.67
C GLY A 215 -3.92 8.10 5.37
N SER A 216 -3.00 7.53 6.15
CA SER A 216 -1.79 8.22 6.56
C SER A 216 -0.59 7.37 6.24
N LEU A 217 0.47 7.98 5.74
CA LEU A 217 1.76 7.34 5.62
C LEU A 217 2.67 7.81 6.75
N THR A 218 3.04 6.92 7.66
CA THR A 218 3.82 7.28 8.84
C THR A 218 4.78 6.16 9.24
N TRP A 219 5.93 6.52 9.79
CA TRP A 219 6.80 5.59 10.51
C TRP A 219 6.20 5.24 11.87
N ILE A 220 5.91 3.96 12.10
CA ILE A 220 5.27 3.46 13.32
C ILE A 220 6.18 2.43 13.99
N SER A 221 6.42 2.60 15.28
CA SER A 221 7.21 1.68 16.11
C SER A 221 6.36 0.94 17.15
N ASN A 222 5.19 1.49 17.51
CA ASN A 222 4.24 0.81 18.37
C ASN A 222 3.18 0.08 17.52
N TYR A 223 3.32 -1.23 17.39
CA TYR A 223 2.36 -2.06 16.66
C TYR A 223 2.45 -3.53 17.10
N THR A 224 1.37 -4.28 16.94
CA THR A 224 1.34 -5.72 17.20
C THR A 224 0.81 -6.43 15.95
N ILE A 225 1.62 -7.33 15.37
CA ILE A 225 1.20 -8.13 14.21
C ILE A 225 0.28 -9.27 14.70
N LYS A 226 -0.86 -9.44 14.03
CA LYS A 226 -1.87 -10.45 14.40
C LYS A 226 -1.35 -11.89 14.18
N HIS A 227 -0.58 -12.10 13.10
CA HIS A 227 -0.06 -13.42 12.71
C HIS A 227 1.35 -13.27 12.13
N ASN A 228 2.21 -14.28 12.29
CA ASN A 228 3.54 -14.34 11.65
C ASN A 228 3.43 -14.64 10.15
N ARG A 229 2.62 -13.87 9.42
CA ARG A 229 2.32 -14.04 8.01
C ARG A 229 2.42 -12.70 7.31
N LEU A 230 3.03 -12.72 6.14
CA LEU A 230 3.10 -11.60 5.22
C LEU A 230 2.32 -11.94 3.96
N ASP A 231 1.45 -11.03 3.55
CA ASP A 231 0.77 -11.08 2.26
C ASP A 231 1.43 -10.04 1.33
N TRP A 232 1.51 -10.31 0.03
CA TRP A 232 2.12 -9.37 -0.91
C TRP A 232 1.53 -9.45 -2.31
N VAL A 233 1.58 -8.34 -3.03
CA VAL A 233 1.18 -8.29 -4.44
C VAL A 233 2.41 -8.45 -5.31
N ILE A 234 2.33 -9.41 -6.25
CA ILE A 234 3.35 -9.64 -7.29
C ILE A 234 2.69 -9.62 -8.66
N LYS A 235 3.49 -9.29 -9.68
CA LYS A 235 3.10 -9.49 -11.08
C LYS A 235 3.00 -10.98 -11.38
N LYS A 236 1.95 -11.36 -12.10
CA LYS A 236 1.73 -12.71 -12.62
C LYS A 236 2.43 -12.88 -13.97
#